data_AF-A0A359FTY5-F1
#
_entry.id   AF-A0A359FTY5-F1
#
_cell.length_a   1.000
_cell.length_b   1.000
_cell.length_c   1.000
_cell.angle_alpha   90.00
_cell.angle_beta   90.00
_cell.angle_gamma   90.00
#
_symmetry.space_group_name_H-M   'P 1'
#
loop_
_entity.id
_entity.type
_entity.pdbx_description
1 polymer ?
#
loop_
_entity_poly.entity_id
_entity_poly.type
_entity_poly.pdbx_seq_one_letter_code
_entity_poly.pdbx_strand_id
1 'polypeptide(L)'
;MKKILFAGLLLLTIFGCVEEKGKVTIFLAGDSTVANKPYREGNPEKGWGQVLPLYFKEGVVVDNHAVNGRSTKSFIDEGKWDSLINMVKAGDYVFIEFGHNDAKISDSTRYAAADGAYSDNLRRFVADVRAKEATPVLLSPIMRRRFDDKGVFYDTHGGYPDAVRSVAEELDVVLIDLHKSTQTMLVSFGEEASKKLFLHIDTNEYAHLDKPLVDDTHLSAYGAFKVADMLAAFIKRELPELAAYLKE
;
A
#
# COMPACT_ATOMS: atom_id res chain seq x y z
N MET A 1 -35.81 -1.37 73.82
CA MET A 1 -34.56 -1.20 73.06
C MET A 1 -34.60 -2.10 71.83
N LYS A 2 -34.92 -1.57 70.64
CA LYS A 2 -34.86 -2.31 69.37
C LYS A 2 -33.75 -1.69 68.53
N LYS A 3 -32.67 -2.44 68.26
CA LYS A 3 -31.59 -2.04 67.35
C LYS A 3 -32.00 -2.44 65.94
N ILE A 4 -32.15 -1.47 65.04
CA ILE A 4 -32.37 -1.69 63.61
C ILE A 4 -30.98 -1.72 62.97
N LEU A 5 -30.61 -2.85 62.38
CA LEU A 5 -29.39 -3.03 61.60
C LEU A 5 -29.67 -2.56 60.17
N PHE A 6 -29.03 -1.50 59.71
CA PHE A 6 -29.02 -1.12 58.29
C PHE A 6 -27.86 -1.84 57.60
N ALA A 7 -28.19 -2.82 56.74
CA ALA A 7 -27.24 -3.40 55.80
C ALA A 7 -27.15 -2.48 54.58
N GLY A 8 -26.00 -1.81 54.42
CA GLY A 8 -25.71 -0.99 53.25
C GLY A 8 -25.39 -1.88 52.05
N LEU A 9 -26.20 -1.79 51.00
CA LEU A 9 -25.95 -2.44 49.71
C LEU A 9 -24.95 -1.59 48.92
N LEU A 10 -23.74 -2.10 48.73
CA LEU A 10 -22.70 -1.45 47.92
C LEU A 10 -22.98 -1.74 46.44
N LEU A 11 -23.51 -0.75 45.71
CA LEU A 11 -23.66 -0.81 44.26
C LEU A 11 -22.30 -0.54 43.60
N LEU A 12 -21.65 -1.60 43.12
CA LEU A 12 -20.51 -1.51 42.21
C LEU A 12 -21.00 -1.11 40.81
N THR A 13 -20.93 0.19 40.50
CA THR A 13 -21.10 0.68 39.14
C THR A 13 -19.90 0.27 38.30
N ILE A 14 -20.07 -0.73 37.44
CA ILE A 14 -19.12 -1.06 36.38
C ILE A 14 -19.21 0.08 35.36
N PHE A 15 -18.30 1.05 35.44
CA PHE A 15 -18.05 1.96 34.34
C PHE A 15 -17.40 1.13 33.24
N GLY A 16 -18.20 0.67 32.28
CA GLY A 16 -17.66 0.25 30.99
C GLY A 16 -16.98 1.47 30.39
N CYS A 17 -15.65 1.45 30.35
CA CYS A 17 -14.91 2.36 29.48
C CYS A 17 -15.31 1.99 28.05
N VAL A 18 -16.25 2.74 27.48
CA VAL A 18 -16.38 2.80 26.03
C VAL A 18 -15.14 3.55 25.58
N GLU A 19 -14.12 2.80 25.19
CA GLU A 19 -12.95 3.35 24.53
C GLU A 19 -13.46 4.05 23.26
N GLU A 20 -13.36 5.37 23.25
CA GLU A 20 -13.67 6.16 22.06
C GLU A 20 -12.68 5.70 21.00
N LYS A 21 -13.12 4.91 20.03
CA LYS A 21 -12.25 4.41 18.95
C LYS A 21 -11.66 5.62 18.24
N GLY A 22 -10.41 5.93 18.57
CA GLY A 22 -9.66 7.01 17.95
C GLY A 22 -9.59 6.84 16.44
N LYS A 23 -9.25 7.92 15.73
CA LYS A 23 -8.98 7.84 14.29
C LYS A 23 -7.80 6.90 14.06
N VAL A 24 -7.99 5.91 13.19
CA VAL A 24 -6.93 4.99 12.73
C VAL A 24 -6.23 5.62 11.53
N THR A 25 -4.90 5.62 11.52
CA THR A 25 -4.12 6.08 10.36
C THR A 25 -3.55 4.88 9.60
N ILE A 26 -3.71 4.90 8.28
CA ILE A 26 -2.99 4.00 7.36
C ILE A 26 -1.86 4.81 6.73
N PHE A 27 -0.63 4.55 7.14
CA PHE A 27 0.55 5.11 6.48
C PHE A 27 0.92 4.27 5.28
N LEU A 28 1.18 4.92 4.14
CA LEU A 28 1.65 4.23 2.94
C LEU A 28 3.13 4.53 2.69
N ALA A 29 3.96 3.50 2.67
CA ALA A 29 5.35 3.56 2.24
C ALA A 29 5.48 2.87 0.88
N GLY A 30 6.01 3.58 -0.12
CA GLY A 30 6.20 2.98 -1.43
C GLY A 30 6.77 3.90 -2.49
N ASP A 31 6.63 3.45 -3.74
CA ASP A 31 7.20 4.12 -4.92
C ASP A 31 6.17 4.92 -5.75
N SER A 32 6.44 5.14 -7.04
CA SER A 32 5.52 5.88 -7.91
C SER A 32 4.18 5.20 -8.12
N THR A 33 4.06 3.87 -8.01
CA THR A 33 2.76 3.18 -8.17
C THR A 33 1.80 3.46 -7.01
N VAL A 34 2.33 3.87 -5.87
CA VAL A 34 1.58 4.20 -4.64
C VAL A 34 1.39 5.71 -4.47
N ALA A 35 2.39 6.50 -4.86
CA ALA A 35 2.50 7.93 -4.53
C ALA A 35 1.36 8.82 -5.02
N ASN A 36 1.12 9.90 -4.28
CA ASN A 36 0.25 10.99 -4.71
C ASN A 36 0.83 11.72 -5.93
N LYS A 37 -0.03 11.95 -6.94
CA LYS A 37 0.30 12.73 -8.13
C LYS A 37 -0.36 14.10 -8.08
N PRO A 38 0.33 15.17 -8.49
CA PRO A 38 -0.24 16.50 -8.46
C PRO A 38 -1.43 16.59 -9.43
N TYR A 39 -2.52 17.26 -9.03
CA TYR A 39 -3.68 17.47 -9.91
C TYR A 39 -3.47 18.55 -10.98
N ARG A 40 -2.40 19.35 -10.83
CA ARG A 40 -2.10 20.44 -11.77
C ARG A 40 -1.84 19.92 -13.18
N GLU A 41 -2.15 20.76 -14.16
CA GLU A 41 -1.90 20.51 -15.59
C GLU A 41 -2.64 19.27 -16.15
N GLY A 42 -3.60 18.73 -15.41
CA GLY A 42 -4.31 17.52 -15.81
C GLY A 42 -3.42 16.28 -15.79
N ASN A 43 -2.53 16.14 -14.81
CA ASN A 43 -1.67 14.95 -14.72
C ASN A 43 -2.52 13.65 -14.76
N PRO A 44 -2.33 12.78 -15.76
CA PRO A 44 -3.14 11.57 -15.93
C PRO A 44 -2.76 10.44 -14.97
N GLU A 45 -1.54 10.47 -14.44
CA GLU A 45 -1.01 9.46 -13.53
C GLU A 45 -1.72 9.52 -12.18
N LYS A 46 -2.01 8.36 -11.59
CA LYS A 46 -2.48 8.24 -10.20
C LYS A 46 -1.78 7.06 -9.55
N GLY A 47 -1.19 7.25 -8.37
CA GLY A 47 -0.83 6.10 -7.54
C GLY A 47 -2.08 5.49 -6.93
N TRP A 48 -2.10 4.17 -6.71
CA TRP A 48 -3.27 3.53 -6.07
C TRP A 48 -3.49 4.07 -4.65
N GLY A 49 -2.41 4.45 -3.94
CA GLY A 49 -2.48 5.06 -2.62
C GLY A 49 -3.17 6.43 -2.61
N GLN A 50 -3.16 7.14 -3.74
CA GLN A 50 -3.84 8.43 -3.88
C GLN A 50 -5.37 8.30 -3.88
N VAL A 51 -5.91 7.21 -4.42
CA VAL A 51 -7.36 6.99 -4.53
C VAL A 51 -7.92 6.17 -3.37
N LEU A 52 -7.07 5.44 -2.65
CA LEU A 52 -7.43 4.63 -1.50
C LEU A 52 -8.28 5.34 -0.42
N PRO A 53 -8.05 6.63 -0.05
CA PRO A 53 -8.90 7.31 0.93
C PRO A 53 -10.40 7.30 0.57
N LEU A 54 -10.74 7.19 -0.71
CA LEU A 54 -12.13 7.19 -1.19
C LEU A 54 -12.91 5.94 -0.77
N TYR A 55 -12.23 4.87 -0.35
CA TYR A 55 -12.82 3.59 0.03
C TYR A 55 -13.21 3.52 1.52
N PHE A 56 -12.84 4.52 2.33
CA PHE A 56 -13.08 4.50 3.77
C PHE A 56 -14.14 5.51 4.23
N LYS A 57 -14.94 5.10 5.21
CA LYS A 57 -15.83 5.96 6.00
C LYS A 57 -15.00 6.88 6.92
N GLU A 58 -15.67 7.79 7.62
CA GLU A 58 -15.03 8.57 8.68
C GLU A 58 -14.40 7.64 9.74
N GLY A 59 -13.29 8.09 10.34
CA GLY A 59 -12.53 7.33 11.34
C GLY A 59 -11.22 6.73 10.82
N VAL A 60 -10.98 6.76 9.50
CA VAL A 60 -9.67 6.41 8.91
C VAL A 60 -9.06 7.61 8.22
N VAL A 61 -7.75 7.79 8.42
CA VAL A 61 -6.92 8.71 7.65
C VAL A 61 -5.93 7.89 6.84
N VAL A 62 -5.82 8.13 5.54
CA VAL A 62 -4.75 7.54 4.71
C VAL A 62 -3.67 8.61 4.54
N ASP A 63 -2.51 8.39 5.14
CA ASP A 63 -1.36 9.28 5.07
C ASP A 63 -0.30 8.69 4.12
N ASN A 64 -0.29 9.19 2.89
CA ASN A 64 0.51 8.62 1.82
C ASN A 64 1.91 9.26 1.73
N HIS A 65 2.91 8.52 2.20
CA HIS A 65 4.33 8.90 2.21
C HIS A 65 5.12 8.30 1.05
N ALA A 66 4.47 7.61 0.11
CA ALA A 66 5.14 7.05 -1.04
C ALA A 66 5.70 8.15 -1.96
N VAL A 67 6.88 7.89 -2.53
CA VAL A 67 7.61 8.88 -3.33
C VAL A 67 8.09 8.27 -4.63
N ASN A 68 7.87 8.99 -5.74
CA ASN A 68 8.28 8.56 -7.06
C ASN A 68 9.76 8.13 -7.12
N GLY A 69 9.98 6.97 -7.73
CA GLY A 69 11.31 6.44 -8.01
C GLY A 69 12.08 5.95 -6.78
N ARG A 70 11.46 5.82 -5.61
CA ARG A 70 12.13 5.28 -4.42
C ARG A 70 12.12 3.76 -4.43
N SER A 71 13.23 3.19 -4.01
CA SER A 71 13.44 1.81 -3.58
C SER A 71 13.39 1.74 -2.05
N THR A 72 13.38 0.54 -1.46
CA THR A 72 13.56 0.38 0.00
C THR A 72 14.82 1.08 0.48
N LYS A 73 15.94 0.90 -0.24
CA LYS A 73 17.25 1.49 0.08
C LYS A 73 17.21 3.02 0.05
N SER A 74 16.80 3.61 -1.07
CA SER A 74 16.76 5.07 -1.18
C SER A 74 15.73 5.71 -0.24
N PHE A 75 14.62 5.00 0.07
CA PHE A 75 13.62 5.50 1.01
C PHE A 75 14.18 5.61 2.44
N ILE A 76 15.06 4.67 2.81
CA ILE A 76 15.85 4.73 4.05
C ILE A 76 16.90 5.84 3.96
N ASP A 77 17.75 5.82 2.93
CA ASP A 77 18.91 6.72 2.82
C ASP A 77 18.51 8.21 2.79
N GLU A 78 17.33 8.51 2.24
CA GLU A 78 16.78 9.86 2.18
C GLU A 78 15.97 10.27 3.44
N GLY A 79 15.95 9.45 4.49
CA GLY A 79 15.25 9.73 5.75
C GLY A 79 13.72 9.72 5.64
N LYS A 80 13.16 9.16 4.56
CA LYS A 80 11.70 9.09 4.35
C LYS A 80 11.06 8.07 5.27
N TRP A 81 11.71 6.92 5.47
CA TRP A 81 11.29 5.93 6.45
C TRP A 81 11.24 6.53 7.86
N ASP A 82 12.33 7.18 8.28
CA ASP A 82 12.42 7.78 9.60
C ASP A 82 11.36 8.88 9.81
N SER A 83 11.08 9.68 8.76
CA SER A 83 10.01 10.68 8.81
C SER A 83 8.64 10.05 9.02
N LEU A 84 8.33 8.98 8.27
CA LEU A 84 7.07 8.23 8.36
C LEU A 84 6.92 7.59 9.74
N ILE A 85 7.87 6.75 10.14
CA ILE A 85 7.75 5.88 11.32
C ILE A 85 7.70 6.67 12.63
N ASN A 86 8.25 7.88 12.66
CA ASN A 86 8.18 8.76 13.82
C ASN A 86 6.78 9.34 14.07
N MET A 87 5.88 9.32 13.07
CA MET A 87 4.48 9.76 13.23
C MET A 87 3.54 8.62 13.63
N VAL A 88 3.95 7.36 13.39
CA VAL A 88 3.15 6.16 13.65
C VAL A 88 2.91 5.98 15.15
N LYS A 89 1.67 5.66 15.51
CA LYS A 89 1.22 5.40 16.88
C LYS A 89 0.63 3.99 17.02
N ALA A 90 0.45 3.57 18.26
CA ALA A 90 -0.22 2.32 18.58
C ALA A 90 -1.61 2.24 17.91
N GLY A 91 -1.91 1.12 17.28
CA GLY A 91 -3.17 0.89 16.56
C GLY A 91 -3.23 1.42 15.12
N ASP A 92 -2.21 2.13 14.65
CA ASP A 92 -2.10 2.51 13.23
C ASP A 92 -1.69 1.30 12.35
N TYR A 93 -1.83 1.47 11.04
CA TYR A 93 -1.37 0.51 10.02
C TYR A 93 -0.27 1.13 9.17
N VAL A 94 0.71 0.33 8.76
CA VAL A 94 1.75 0.76 7.81
C VAL A 94 1.81 -0.22 6.65
N PHE A 95 1.34 0.24 5.49
CA PHE A 95 1.28 -0.53 4.24
C PHE A 95 2.56 -0.24 3.45
N ILE A 96 3.31 -1.29 3.14
CA ILE A 96 4.66 -1.19 2.58
C ILE A 96 4.68 -1.90 1.22
N GLU A 97 4.83 -1.15 0.12
CA GLU A 97 4.99 -1.68 -1.25
C GLU A 97 6.24 -1.10 -1.92
N PHE A 98 7.21 -1.97 -2.23
CA PHE A 98 8.41 -1.62 -2.99
C PHE A 98 8.81 -2.76 -3.92
N GLY A 99 9.80 -2.52 -4.80
CA GLY A 99 10.38 -3.55 -5.66
C GLY A 99 10.72 -3.04 -7.06
N HIS A 100 9.93 -2.12 -7.63
CA HIS A 100 10.15 -1.63 -9.00
C HIS A 100 11.52 -0.95 -9.17
N ASN A 101 11.94 -0.20 -8.15
CA ASN A 101 13.17 0.59 -8.18
C ASN A 101 14.35 -0.16 -7.54
N ASP A 102 14.07 -1.07 -6.61
CA ASP A 102 15.06 -1.96 -6.01
C ASP A 102 15.73 -2.86 -7.07
N ALA A 103 14.97 -3.24 -8.11
CA ALA A 103 15.45 -4.04 -9.25
C ALA A 103 16.42 -3.33 -10.21
N LYS A 104 16.70 -2.03 -10.02
CA LYS A 104 17.53 -1.23 -10.94
C LYS A 104 19.02 -1.43 -10.68
N ILE A 105 19.57 -2.58 -11.07
CA ILE A 105 20.98 -2.97 -10.85
C ILE A 105 21.99 -1.88 -11.25
N SER A 106 21.73 -1.13 -12.32
CA SER A 106 22.63 -0.06 -12.79
C SER A 106 22.60 1.23 -11.95
N ASP A 107 21.61 1.39 -11.07
CA ASP A 107 21.44 2.56 -10.22
C ASP A 107 21.79 2.20 -8.76
N SER A 108 23.07 2.35 -8.40
CA SER A 108 23.58 2.02 -7.05
C SER A 108 22.89 2.78 -5.90
N THR A 109 22.23 3.91 -6.20
CA THR A 109 21.48 4.67 -5.18
C THR A 109 20.16 3.98 -4.80
N ARG A 110 19.60 3.19 -5.73
CA ARG A 110 18.31 2.51 -5.57
C ARG A 110 18.42 0.99 -5.48
N TYR A 111 19.44 0.40 -6.09
CA TYR A 111 19.56 -1.04 -6.18
C TYR A 111 19.64 -1.68 -4.79
N ALA A 112 18.80 -2.68 -4.58
CA ALA A 112 18.82 -3.55 -3.42
C ALA A 112 18.52 -4.97 -3.90
N ALA A 113 19.45 -5.91 -3.74
CA ALA A 113 19.25 -7.30 -4.16
C ALA A 113 18.05 -7.93 -3.44
N ALA A 114 17.22 -8.67 -4.18
CA ALA A 114 15.96 -9.24 -3.67
C ALA A 114 16.19 -10.14 -2.45
N ASP A 115 17.17 -11.05 -2.52
CA ASP A 115 17.57 -11.99 -1.47
C ASP A 115 18.63 -11.41 -0.50
N GLY A 116 18.82 -10.09 -0.51
CA GLY A 116 19.75 -9.39 0.38
C GLY A 116 19.13 -8.12 0.94
N ALA A 117 19.73 -6.98 0.59
CA ALA A 117 19.36 -5.67 1.15
C ALA A 117 17.86 -5.36 1.04
N TYR A 118 17.16 -5.82 -0.01
CA TYR A 118 15.71 -5.62 -0.12
C TYR A 118 14.95 -6.34 0.99
N SER A 119 15.13 -7.66 1.12
CA SER A 119 14.51 -8.43 2.21
C SER A 119 14.92 -7.91 3.59
N ASP A 120 16.19 -7.55 3.79
CA ASP A 120 16.66 -7.01 5.07
C ASP A 120 15.98 -5.68 5.41
N ASN A 121 15.78 -4.81 4.42
CA ASN A 121 15.03 -3.56 4.61
C ASN A 121 13.56 -3.83 4.93
N LEU A 122 12.91 -4.81 4.29
CA LEU A 122 11.53 -5.18 4.63
C LEU A 122 11.42 -5.70 6.07
N ARG A 123 12.36 -6.55 6.51
CA ARG A 123 12.42 -7.02 7.91
C ARG A 123 12.58 -5.86 8.88
N ARG A 124 13.46 -4.90 8.56
CA ARG A 124 13.62 -3.67 9.35
C ARG A 124 12.30 -2.90 9.43
N PHE A 125 11.63 -2.66 8.30
CA PHE A 125 10.38 -1.92 8.29
C PHE A 125 9.31 -2.58 9.18
N VAL A 126 9.16 -3.90 9.08
CA VAL A 126 8.24 -4.67 9.93
C VAL A 126 8.59 -4.52 11.42
N ALA A 127 9.88 -4.66 11.78
CA ALA A 127 10.34 -4.54 13.16
C ALA A 127 10.07 -3.13 13.73
N ASP A 128 10.39 -2.10 12.95
CA ASP A 128 10.19 -0.70 13.33
C ASP A 128 8.70 -0.37 13.55
N VAL A 129 7.81 -0.90 12.71
CA VAL A 129 6.35 -0.73 12.86
C VAL A 129 5.82 -1.44 14.10
N ARG A 130 6.26 -2.68 14.34
CA ARG A 130 5.89 -3.42 15.56
C ARG A 130 6.36 -2.72 16.83
N ALA A 131 7.53 -2.09 16.80
CA ALA A 131 8.05 -1.29 17.91
C ALA A 131 7.19 -0.06 18.25
N LYS A 132 6.30 0.37 17.34
CA LYS A 132 5.31 1.42 17.56
C LYS A 132 3.94 0.89 18.02
N GLU A 133 3.82 -0.41 18.26
CA GLU A 133 2.54 -1.09 18.54
C GLU A 133 1.51 -0.90 17.40
N ALA A 134 2.03 -0.72 16.18
CA ALA A 134 1.26 -0.60 14.94
C ALA A 134 1.32 -1.89 14.13
N THR A 135 0.42 -2.02 13.15
CA THR A 135 0.28 -3.21 12.32
C THR A 135 1.02 -3.04 10.99
N PRO A 136 2.13 -3.75 10.74
CA PRO A 136 2.75 -3.79 9.42
C PRO A 136 1.91 -4.62 8.47
N VAL A 137 1.80 -4.17 7.22
CA VAL A 137 1.19 -4.93 6.12
C VAL A 137 2.14 -4.87 4.93
N LEU A 138 2.59 -6.02 4.46
CA LEU A 138 3.46 -6.10 3.30
C LEU A 138 2.63 -6.28 2.03
N LEU A 139 2.98 -5.52 1.00
CA LEU A 139 2.38 -5.60 -0.32
C LEU A 139 3.46 -5.90 -1.35
N SER A 140 3.25 -6.94 -2.16
CA SER A 140 4.13 -7.22 -3.30
C SER A 140 3.97 -6.14 -4.38
N PRO A 141 5.00 -5.81 -5.18
CA PRO A 141 4.88 -4.80 -6.23
C PRO A 141 3.80 -5.18 -7.26
N ILE A 142 3.04 -4.19 -7.74
CA ILE A 142 2.10 -4.41 -8.85
C ILE A 142 2.83 -4.83 -10.13
N MET A 143 2.15 -5.55 -11.02
CA MET A 143 2.71 -5.95 -12.31
C MET A 143 2.97 -4.77 -13.23
N ARG A 144 4.08 -4.85 -13.98
CA ARG A 144 4.31 -4.05 -15.18
C ARG A 144 3.54 -4.70 -16.34
N ARG A 145 3.00 -3.88 -17.23
CA ARG A 145 2.35 -4.35 -18.46
C ARG A 145 3.41 -4.78 -19.48
N ARG A 146 3.59 -6.09 -19.65
CA ARG A 146 4.58 -6.66 -20.57
C ARG A 146 3.97 -7.82 -21.35
N PHE A 147 4.04 -7.69 -22.66
CA PHE A 147 3.57 -8.69 -23.62
C PHE A 147 4.67 -8.91 -24.66
N ASP A 148 4.87 -10.16 -25.07
CA ASP A 148 5.80 -10.49 -26.15
C ASP A 148 5.19 -10.19 -27.53
N ASP A 149 5.93 -10.49 -28.60
CA ASP A 149 5.49 -10.27 -29.99
C ASP A 149 4.27 -11.11 -30.40
N LYS A 150 3.86 -12.07 -29.58
CA LYS A 150 2.69 -12.93 -29.76
C LYS A 150 1.53 -12.52 -28.86
N GLY A 151 1.66 -11.42 -28.11
CA GLY A 151 0.65 -10.94 -27.16
C GLY A 151 0.56 -11.78 -25.89
N VAL A 152 1.60 -12.54 -25.54
CA VAL A 152 1.65 -13.34 -24.31
C VAL A 152 2.26 -12.53 -23.18
N PHE A 153 1.55 -12.46 -22.06
CA PHE A 153 2.02 -11.75 -20.86
C PHE A 153 3.26 -12.43 -20.26
N TYR A 154 4.25 -11.63 -19.83
CA TYR A 154 5.40 -12.11 -19.06
C TYR A 154 5.79 -11.15 -17.94
N ASP A 155 6.43 -11.67 -16.90
CA ASP A 155 6.85 -10.89 -15.73
C ASP A 155 8.31 -10.42 -15.88
N THR A 156 8.61 -9.26 -15.28
CA THR A 156 9.93 -8.62 -15.26
C THR A 156 10.42 -8.28 -13.85
N HIS A 157 9.66 -8.64 -12.81
CA HIS A 157 10.02 -8.35 -11.42
C HIS A 157 11.01 -9.33 -10.80
N GLY A 158 11.38 -10.42 -11.46
CA GLY A 158 12.37 -11.36 -10.94
C GLY A 158 12.02 -11.84 -9.52
N GLY A 159 13.01 -11.86 -8.62
CA GLY A 159 12.84 -12.40 -7.26
C GLY A 159 12.14 -11.48 -6.24
N TYR A 160 11.81 -10.23 -6.59
CA TYR A 160 11.25 -9.27 -5.62
C TYR A 160 9.88 -9.68 -5.05
N PRO A 161 8.91 -10.17 -5.85
CA PRO A 161 7.62 -10.60 -5.31
C PRO A 161 7.76 -11.79 -4.36
N ASP A 162 8.64 -12.74 -4.69
CA ASP A 162 8.90 -13.91 -3.84
C ASP A 162 9.60 -13.50 -2.54
N ALA A 163 10.54 -12.55 -2.61
CA ALA A 163 11.18 -11.99 -1.42
C ALA A 163 10.15 -11.36 -0.45
N VAL A 164 9.14 -10.63 -0.95
CA VAL A 164 8.06 -10.10 -0.10
C VAL A 164 7.24 -11.23 0.54
N ARG A 165 6.86 -12.25 -0.25
CA ARG A 165 6.11 -13.42 0.25
C ARG A 165 6.88 -14.13 1.35
N SER A 166 8.17 -14.40 1.12
CA SER A 166 9.03 -15.07 2.09
C SER A 166 9.20 -14.26 3.36
N VAL A 167 9.39 -12.95 3.29
CA VAL A 167 9.49 -12.10 4.49
C VAL A 167 8.16 -12.04 5.25
N ALA A 168 7.03 -11.97 4.54
CA ALA A 168 5.71 -11.97 5.17
C ALA A 168 5.43 -13.28 5.91
N GLU A 169 5.76 -14.42 5.30
CA GLU A 169 5.66 -15.75 5.93
C GLU A 169 6.62 -15.89 7.12
N GLU A 170 7.90 -15.52 6.93
CA GLU A 170 8.94 -15.59 7.97
C GLU A 170 8.55 -14.82 9.23
N LEU A 171 8.00 -13.62 9.06
CA LEU A 171 7.69 -12.72 10.17
C LEU A 171 6.25 -12.82 10.66
N ASP A 172 5.42 -13.67 10.07
CA ASP A 172 3.97 -13.76 10.32
C ASP A 172 3.31 -12.37 10.22
N VAL A 173 3.42 -11.77 9.03
CA VAL A 173 2.84 -10.46 8.69
C VAL A 173 1.82 -10.64 7.58
N VAL A 174 0.72 -9.89 7.66
CA VAL A 174 -0.29 -9.90 6.59
C VAL A 174 0.33 -9.49 5.26
N LEU A 175 0.16 -10.36 4.27
CA LEU A 175 0.54 -10.13 2.88
C LEU A 175 -0.69 -9.78 2.04
N ILE A 176 -0.60 -8.68 1.31
CA ILE A 176 -1.49 -8.38 0.17
C ILE A 176 -0.70 -8.61 -1.12
N ASP A 177 -0.92 -9.78 -1.75
CA ASP A 177 -0.23 -10.18 -2.98
C ASP A 177 -0.81 -9.50 -4.24
N LEU A 178 -0.56 -8.19 -4.36
CA LEU A 178 -0.96 -7.42 -5.53
C LEU A 178 -0.29 -7.88 -6.81
N HIS A 179 0.90 -8.46 -6.74
CA HIS A 179 1.62 -8.99 -7.89
C HIS A 179 0.77 -10.07 -8.58
N LYS A 180 0.30 -11.06 -7.80
CA LYS A 180 -0.56 -12.13 -8.31
C LYS A 180 -1.92 -11.62 -8.80
N SER A 181 -2.53 -10.70 -8.06
CA SER A 181 -3.85 -10.15 -8.42
C SER A 181 -3.79 -9.30 -9.68
N THR A 182 -2.78 -8.44 -9.82
CA THR A 182 -2.61 -7.58 -11.00
C THR A 182 -2.17 -8.38 -12.23
N GLN A 183 -1.41 -9.48 -12.07
CA GLN A 183 -1.16 -10.43 -13.16
C GLN A 183 -2.46 -11.01 -13.70
N THR A 184 -3.33 -11.49 -12.81
CA THR A 184 -4.62 -12.08 -13.18
C THR A 184 -5.47 -11.07 -13.96
N MET A 185 -5.50 -9.82 -13.49
CA MET A 185 -6.19 -8.72 -14.18
C MET A 185 -5.60 -8.44 -15.57
N LEU A 186 -4.27 -8.33 -15.68
CA LEU A 186 -3.59 -8.06 -16.94
C LEU A 186 -3.85 -9.15 -17.98
N VAL A 187 -3.73 -10.42 -17.58
CA VAL A 187 -4.02 -11.57 -18.44
C VAL A 187 -5.49 -11.56 -18.87
N SER A 188 -6.41 -11.25 -17.94
CA SER A 188 -7.85 -11.18 -18.26
C SER A 188 -8.20 -10.06 -19.23
N PHE A 189 -7.48 -8.94 -19.19
CA PHE A 189 -7.70 -7.83 -20.11
C PHE A 189 -7.04 -8.08 -21.47
N GLY A 190 -5.92 -8.81 -21.48
CA GLY A 190 -5.09 -8.98 -22.67
C GLY A 190 -4.32 -7.70 -23.04
N GLU A 191 -3.53 -7.79 -24.11
CA GLU A 191 -2.58 -6.75 -24.48
C GLU A 191 -3.22 -5.39 -24.75
N GLU A 192 -4.23 -5.34 -25.62
CA GLU A 192 -4.82 -4.07 -26.06
C GLU A 192 -5.71 -3.45 -24.97
N ALA A 193 -6.64 -4.21 -24.39
CA ALA A 193 -7.55 -3.63 -23.41
C ALA A 193 -6.86 -3.25 -22.09
N SER A 194 -5.70 -3.84 -21.77
CA SER A 194 -4.93 -3.47 -20.57
C SER A 194 -4.26 -2.11 -20.66
N LYS A 195 -4.12 -1.51 -21.86
CA LYS A 195 -3.53 -0.16 -22.03
C LYS A 195 -4.20 0.89 -21.15
N LYS A 196 -5.53 0.85 -21.01
CA LYS A 196 -6.30 1.80 -20.17
C LYS A 196 -5.98 1.73 -18.68
N LEU A 197 -5.33 0.66 -18.20
CA LEU A 197 -4.87 0.55 -16.81
C LEU A 197 -3.61 1.40 -16.57
N PHE A 198 -2.86 1.74 -17.62
CA PHE A 198 -1.59 2.45 -17.55
C PHE A 198 -1.64 3.74 -18.37
N LEU A 199 -0.51 4.46 -18.46
CA LEU A 199 -0.43 5.70 -19.23
C LEU A 199 -0.13 5.39 -20.70
N HIS A 200 -1.18 5.01 -21.42
CA HIS A 200 -1.20 4.94 -22.88
C HIS A 200 -2.16 6.03 -23.36
N ILE A 201 -1.62 7.20 -23.69
CA ILE A 201 -2.38 8.44 -23.86
C ILE A 201 -1.95 9.12 -25.15
N ASP A 202 -2.94 9.47 -25.98
CA ASP A 202 -2.71 10.20 -27.22
C ASP A 202 -2.53 11.71 -26.97
N THR A 203 -1.84 12.40 -27.89
CA THR A 203 -1.52 13.84 -27.76
C THR A 203 -2.74 14.75 -27.70
N ASN A 204 -3.91 14.28 -28.14
CA ASN A 204 -5.15 15.04 -28.17
C ASN A 204 -5.92 14.99 -26.83
N GLU A 205 -5.56 14.11 -25.91
CA GLU A 205 -6.26 13.96 -24.62
C GLU A 205 -5.86 15.02 -23.60
N TYR A 206 -4.60 15.47 -23.63
CA TYR A 206 -4.08 16.47 -22.71
C TYR A 206 -3.28 17.54 -23.45
N ALA A 207 -3.68 18.80 -23.27
CA ALA A 207 -3.12 19.94 -24.00
C ALA A 207 -1.61 20.17 -23.80
N HIS A 208 -0.99 19.55 -22.79
CA HIS A 208 0.43 19.66 -22.50
C HIS A 208 1.28 18.54 -23.12
N LEU A 209 0.68 17.57 -23.83
CA LEU A 209 1.39 16.45 -24.43
C LEU A 209 1.81 16.75 -25.87
N ASP A 210 3.11 16.96 -26.07
CA ASP A 210 3.70 17.14 -27.42
C ASP A 210 3.91 15.82 -28.16
N LYS A 211 3.82 14.67 -27.45
CA LYS A 211 3.94 13.31 -28.00
C LYS A 211 3.08 12.34 -27.20
N PRO A 212 2.65 11.21 -27.80
CA PRO A 212 1.93 10.18 -27.07
C PRO A 212 2.74 9.71 -25.87
N LEU A 213 2.08 9.52 -24.73
CA LEU A 213 2.67 8.92 -23.55
C LEU A 213 2.38 7.42 -23.59
N VAL A 214 3.44 6.62 -23.57
CA VAL A 214 3.35 5.16 -23.52
C VAL A 214 4.20 4.69 -22.35
N ASP A 215 3.53 4.33 -21.28
CA ASP A 215 4.11 3.84 -20.03
C ASP A 215 3.35 2.58 -19.58
N ASP A 216 4.10 1.55 -19.24
CA ASP A 216 3.61 0.23 -18.84
C ASP A 216 3.82 -0.07 -17.34
N THR A 217 4.21 0.94 -16.56
CA THR A 217 4.46 0.84 -15.11
C THR A 217 3.52 1.75 -14.35
N HIS A 218 3.33 2.98 -14.80
CA HIS A 218 2.53 3.98 -14.10
C HIS A 218 1.04 3.85 -14.44
N LEU A 219 0.21 3.94 -13.42
CA LEU A 219 -1.23 3.71 -13.54
C LEU A 219 -1.96 4.98 -14.02
N SER A 220 -2.95 4.78 -14.89
CA SER A 220 -4.00 5.77 -15.10
C SER A 220 -4.89 5.86 -13.86
N ALA A 221 -5.80 6.85 -13.82
CA ALA A 221 -6.85 6.87 -12.79
C ALA A 221 -7.66 5.55 -12.75
N TYR A 222 -8.02 5.00 -13.91
CA TYR A 222 -8.75 3.73 -13.97
C TYR A 222 -7.94 2.55 -13.41
N GLY A 223 -6.64 2.48 -13.72
CA GLY A 223 -5.74 1.48 -13.14
C GLY A 223 -5.60 1.62 -11.62
N ALA A 224 -5.43 2.84 -11.12
CA ALA A 224 -5.33 3.12 -9.69
C ALA A 224 -6.56 2.65 -8.91
N PHE A 225 -7.78 2.92 -9.42
CA PHE A 225 -9.01 2.40 -8.83
C PHE A 225 -9.11 0.88 -8.92
N LYS A 226 -8.68 0.25 -10.02
CA LYS A 226 -8.68 -1.22 -10.13
C LYS A 226 -7.76 -1.89 -9.11
N VAL A 227 -6.61 -1.29 -8.81
CA VAL A 227 -5.71 -1.78 -7.74
C VAL A 227 -6.34 -1.51 -6.37
N ALA A 228 -6.91 -0.33 -6.14
CA ALA A 228 -7.58 -0.01 -4.87
C ALA A 228 -8.81 -0.91 -4.59
N ASP A 229 -9.57 -1.31 -5.61
CA ASP A 229 -10.63 -2.32 -5.52
C ASP A 229 -10.09 -3.64 -4.96
N MET A 230 -8.91 -4.08 -5.44
CA MET A 230 -8.25 -5.28 -4.94
C MET A 230 -7.85 -5.10 -3.48
N LEU A 231 -7.21 -3.98 -3.11
CA LEU A 231 -6.85 -3.70 -1.72
C LEU A 231 -8.08 -3.75 -0.80
N ALA A 232 -9.19 -3.12 -1.18
CA ALA A 232 -10.42 -3.14 -0.38
C ALA A 232 -10.93 -4.58 -0.17
N ALA A 233 -10.87 -5.42 -1.20
CA ALA A 233 -11.24 -6.83 -1.08
C ALA A 233 -10.29 -7.62 -0.16
N PHE A 234 -8.98 -7.34 -0.21
CA PHE A 234 -7.99 -7.93 0.71
C PHE A 234 -8.20 -7.46 2.14
N ILE A 235 -8.35 -6.15 2.37
CA ILE A 235 -8.61 -5.57 3.70
C ILE A 235 -9.85 -6.23 4.31
N LYS A 236 -10.92 -6.40 3.53
CA LYS A 236 -12.14 -7.07 3.99
C LYS A 236 -11.91 -8.51 4.49
N ARG A 237 -10.93 -9.22 3.92
CA ARG A 237 -10.64 -10.63 4.23
C ARG A 237 -9.58 -10.80 5.32
N GLU A 238 -8.51 -10.03 5.24
CA GLU A 238 -7.30 -10.24 6.04
C GLU A 238 -7.17 -9.25 7.22
N LEU A 239 -7.88 -8.12 7.18
CA LEU A 239 -7.77 -7.04 8.17
C LEU A 239 -9.16 -6.65 8.71
N PRO A 240 -9.84 -7.54 9.46
CA PRO A 240 -11.24 -7.36 9.85
C PRO A 240 -11.51 -6.11 10.68
N GLU A 241 -10.55 -5.67 11.49
CA GLU A 241 -10.67 -4.42 12.25
C GLU A 241 -10.70 -3.19 11.34
N LEU A 242 -9.84 -3.16 10.32
CA LEU A 242 -9.81 -2.10 9.33
C LEU A 242 -10.99 -2.18 8.36
N ALA A 243 -11.45 -3.40 8.04
CA ALA A 243 -12.59 -3.65 7.18
C ALA A 243 -13.88 -3.00 7.67
N ALA A 244 -14.05 -2.83 8.99
CA ALA A 244 -15.20 -2.15 9.59
C ALA A 244 -15.36 -0.69 9.11
N TYR A 245 -14.27 -0.08 8.64
CA TYR A 245 -14.24 1.29 8.13
C TYR A 245 -14.42 1.38 6.61
N LEU A 246 -14.49 0.26 5.87
CA LEU A 246 -14.75 0.31 4.44
C LEU A 246 -16.17 0.82 4.15
N LYS A 247 -16.32 1.58 3.07
CA LYS A 247 -17.63 1.92 2.49
C LYS A 247 -18.30 0.66 1.95
N GLU A 248 -19.64 0.67 1.98
CA GLU A 248 -20.47 -0.39 1.39
C GLU A 248 -20.48 -0.32 -0.13
#